data_AF-A0A7S0IZN7-F1
#
_entry.id   AF-A0A7S0IZN7-F1
#
_cell.length_a   1.000
_cell.length_b   1.000
_cell.length_c   1.000
_cell.angle_alpha   90.00
_cell.angle_beta   90.00
_cell.angle_gamma   90.00
#
_symmetry.space_group_name_H-M   'P 1'
#
loop_
_entity.id
_entity.type
_entity.pdbx_description
1 polymer ?
#
loop_
_entity_poly.entity_id
_entity_poly.type
_entity_poly.pdbx_seq_one_letter_code
_entity_poly.pdbx_strand_id
1 'polypeptide(L)'
;TGYFSALCCHLIEPHGYVAAEEPDESITKAGLRCLETQYLHLFEGGLMKLHMGDGVHGYNGVRFHAIRAAARLTDAHIRLYASMLIDGGRLVTFRGSSLILVQRIGEDRFCTRALLEDVSLPLRCGAPTDVWAMYRKRQKKAIVDLSPFPFARAAHPVFELFNEEYPGVQKLSSSPPIYLVHDFLTPEQCDAFISTARPSLVRSQTSSTSNIKNNVTRSRTSSGMWPPG
;
A
#
# COMPACT_ATOMS: atom_id res chain seq x y z
N THR A 1 10.10 -4.98 5.80
CA THR A 1 10.33 -4.31 7.11
C THR A 1 9.08 -3.69 7.73
N GLY A 2 7.88 -3.80 7.16
CA GLY A 2 6.62 -3.42 7.85
C GLY A 2 6.27 -1.92 7.91
N TYR A 3 7.19 -1.01 7.57
CA TYR A 3 6.98 0.44 7.63
C TYR A 3 5.70 0.93 6.94
N PHE A 4 5.45 0.48 5.71
CA PHE A 4 4.25 0.88 4.98
C PHE A 4 2.96 0.40 5.67
N SER A 5 2.99 -0.79 6.26
CA SER A 5 1.84 -1.33 6.99
C SER A 5 1.54 -0.52 8.25
N ALA A 6 2.57 -0.07 8.98
CA ALA A 6 2.41 0.83 10.11
C ALA A 6 1.82 2.19 9.69
N LEU A 7 2.30 2.76 8.58
CA LEU A 7 1.71 3.99 8.01
C LEU A 7 0.21 3.79 7.69
N CYS A 8 -0.16 2.65 7.09
CA CYS A 8 -1.55 2.34 6.84
C CYS A 8 -2.38 2.21 8.12
N CYS A 9 -1.82 1.70 9.22
CA CYS A 9 -2.53 1.64 10.50
C CYS A 9 -2.89 3.05 10.98
N HIS A 10 -1.92 3.97 11.01
CA HIS A 10 -2.17 5.36 11.42
C HIS A 10 -3.24 6.08 10.58
N LEU A 11 -3.40 5.70 9.30
CA LEU A 11 -4.44 6.26 8.42
C LEU A 11 -5.84 5.74 8.72
N ILE A 12 -5.97 4.57 9.36
CA ILE A 12 -7.26 3.91 9.60
C ILE A 12 -7.61 3.77 11.09
N GLU A 13 -6.69 4.16 11.96
CA GLU A 13 -6.91 4.20 13.40
C GLU A 13 -8.06 5.15 13.80
N PRO A 14 -8.78 4.84 14.88
CA PRO A 14 -8.68 3.64 15.73
C PRO A 14 -9.57 2.48 15.24
N HIS A 15 -10.16 2.57 14.05
CA HIS A 15 -11.27 1.71 13.61
C HIS A 15 -10.91 0.65 12.59
N GLY A 16 -9.71 0.72 12.02
CA GLY A 16 -9.22 -0.21 11.03
C GLY A 16 -8.18 -1.18 11.56
N TYR A 17 -7.84 -2.15 10.72
CA TYR A 17 -6.80 -3.12 10.98
C TYR A 17 -6.02 -3.40 9.69
N VAL A 18 -4.71 -3.60 9.81
CA VAL A 18 -3.82 -3.95 8.70
C VAL A 18 -3.26 -5.36 8.88
N ALA A 19 -3.48 -6.20 7.86
CA ALA A 19 -2.83 -7.50 7.73
C ALA A 19 -1.75 -7.41 6.65
N ALA A 20 -0.53 -7.83 6.97
CA ALA A 20 0.59 -7.88 6.03
C ALA A 20 1.13 -9.31 5.93
N GLU A 21 1.39 -9.81 4.71
CA GLU A 21 2.07 -11.09 4.47
C GLU A 21 3.44 -10.83 3.87
N GLU A 22 4.44 -11.53 4.38
CA GLU A 22 5.81 -11.52 3.88
C GLU A 22 6.29 -12.98 3.77
N PRO A 23 6.64 -13.46 2.56
CA PRO A 23 7.09 -14.85 2.40
C PRO A 23 8.51 -15.07 2.96
N ASP A 24 9.33 -14.02 3.07
CA ASP A 24 10.69 -14.15 3.57
C ASP A 24 10.73 -14.04 5.10
N GLU A 25 11.16 -15.13 5.76
CA GLU A 25 11.25 -15.21 7.22
C GLU A 25 12.19 -14.14 7.81
N SER A 26 13.31 -13.86 7.13
CA SER A 26 14.31 -12.88 7.61
C SER A 26 13.74 -11.46 7.57
N ILE A 27 13.00 -11.12 6.50
CA ILE A 27 12.33 -9.82 6.36
C ILE A 27 11.17 -9.71 7.34
N THR A 28 10.43 -10.79 7.56
CA THR A 28 9.34 -10.86 8.56
C THR A 28 9.88 -10.58 9.95
N LYS A 29 10.93 -11.29 10.37
CA LYS A 29 11.59 -11.10 11.68
C LYS A 29 12.16 -9.69 11.83
N ALA A 30 12.79 -9.15 10.80
CA ALA A 30 13.29 -7.78 10.81
C ALA A 30 12.15 -6.75 10.91
N GLY A 31 11.03 -7.00 10.23
CA GLY A 31 9.81 -6.19 10.32
C GLY A 31 9.22 -6.20 11.72
N LEU A 32 9.05 -7.38 12.32
CA LEU A 32 8.55 -7.51 13.70
C LEU A 32 9.41 -6.73 14.69
N ARG A 33 10.74 -6.87 14.65
CA ARG A 33 11.64 -6.09 15.54
C ARG A 33 11.52 -4.58 15.35
N CYS A 34 11.41 -4.12 14.09
CA CYS A 34 11.22 -2.70 13.79
C CYS A 34 9.88 -2.18 14.34
N LEU A 35 8.84 -3.01 14.26
CA LEU A 35 7.51 -2.65 14.70
C LEU A 35 7.37 -2.71 16.23
N GLU A 36 7.96 -3.70 16.89
CA GLU A 36 7.98 -3.81 18.36
C GLU A 36 8.72 -2.63 19.01
N THR A 37 9.74 -2.09 18.36
CA THR A 37 10.54 -0.98 18.91
C THR A 37 9.90 0.39 18.71
N GLN A 38 9.22 0.61 17.58
CA GLN A 38 8.69 1.93 17.21
C GLN A 38 7.16 2.04 17.26
N TYR A 39 6.46 0.91 17.19
CA TYR A 39 5.02 0.84 16.94
C TYR A 39 4.33 -0.22 17.82
N LEU A 40 4.85 -0.47 19.03
CA LEU A 40 4.34 -1.51 19.93
C LEU A 40 2.82 -1.41 20.18
N HIS A 41 2.31 -0.19 20.32
CA HIS A 41 0.89 0.08 20.53
C HIS A 41 0.00 -0.42 19.38
N LEU A 42 0.48 -0.47 18.13
CA LEU A 42 -0.27 -1.01 16.99
C LEU A 42 -0.49 -2.52 17.11
N PHE A 43 0.48 -3.24 17.69
CA PHE A 43 0.42 -4.68 17.90
C PHE A 43 -0.41 -5.03 19.13
N GLU A 44 -0.14 -4.36 20.25
CA GLU A 44 -0.88 -4.58 21.51
C GLU A 44 -2.37 -4.20 21.36
N GLY A 45 -2.66 -3.14 20.58
CA GLY A 45 -4.03 -2.75 20.23
C GLY A 45 -4.73 -3.67 19.22
N GLY A 46 -4.02 -4.66 18.65
CA GLY A 46 -4.56 -5.57 17.65
C GLY A 46 -4.86 -4.93 16.29
N LEU A 47 -4.30 -3.73 16.04
CA LEU A 47 -4.52 -2.92 14.83
C LEU A 47 -3.62 -3.35 13.68
N MET A 48 -2.56 -4.11 13.96
CA MET A 48 -1.67 -4.66 12.95
C MET A 48 -1.33 -6.13 13.21
N LYS A 49 -1.26 -6.94 12.15
CA LYS A 49 -0.55 -8.22 12.17
C LYS A 49 0.36 -8.35 10.96
N LEU A 50 1.53 -8.92 11.20
CA LEU A 50 2.50 -9.31 10.19
C LEU A 50 2.65 -10.83 10.23
N HIS A 51 2.27 -11.51 9.16
CA HIS A 51 2.34 -12.96 9.04
C HIS A 51 3.41 -13.37 8.04
N MET A 52 4.07 -14.48 8.34
CA MET A 52 4.90 -15.17 7.34
C MET A 52 3.98 -15.97 6.43
N GLY A 53 3.98 -15.67 5.13
CA GLY A 53 3.05 -16.29 4.19
C GLY A 53 3.18 -15.79 2.76
N ASP A 54 2.59 -16.55 1.82
CA ASP A 54 2.54 -16.16 0.41
C ASP A 54 1.31 -15.29 0.13
N GLY A 55 1.57 -13.98 0.01
CA GLY A 55 0.60 -12.94 -0.34
C GLY A 55 -0.26 -13.24 -1.57
N VAL A 56 0.17 -14.12 -2.47
CA VAL A 56 -0.60 -14.56 -3.64
C VAL A 56 -1.91 -15.24 -3.23
N HIS A 57 -1.93 -15.88 -2.06
CA HIS A 57 -3.10 -16.61 -1.56
C HIS A 57 -4.09 -15.71 -0.82
N GLY A 58 -3.64 -14.53 -0.37
CA GLY A 58 -4.41 -13.64 0.48
C GLY A 58 -4.68 -14.26 1.86
N TYR A 59 -5.34 -13.49 2.72
CA TYR A 59 -5.78 -14.00 4.01
C TYR A 59 -7.06 -14.82 3.86
N ASN A 60 -6.95 -16.13 4.11
CA ASN A 60 -8.07 -17.07 4.03
C ASN A 60 -9.24 -16.61 4.92
N GLY A 61 -10.43 -16.50 4.31
CA GLY A 61 -11.67 -16.17 5.02
C GLY A 61 -11.85 -14.69 5.39
N VAL A 62 -10.85 -13.85 5.16
CA VAL A 62 -10.92 -12.42 5.47
C VAL A 62 -11.15 -11.61 4.20
N ARG A 63 -12.05 -10.64 4.28
CA ARG A 63 -12.31 -9.66 3.21
C ARG A 63 -11.87 -8.27 3.63
N PHE A 64 -11.24 -7.55 2.71
CA PHE A 64 -10.66 -6.23 2.94
C PHE A 64 -11.33 -5.16 2.09
N HIS A 65 -11.43 -3.96 2.67
CA HIS A 65 -11.81 -2.74 1.95
C HIS A 65 -10.74 -2.32 0.94
N ALA A 66 -9.48 -2.49 1.30
CA ALA A 66 -8.34 -2.16 0.48
C ALA A 66 -7.27 -3.25 0.61
N ILE A 67 -6.70 -3.65 -0.53
CA ILE A 67 -5.55 -4.53 -0.61
C ILE A 67 -4.49 -3.77 -1.40
N ARG A 68 -3.24 -3.85 -0.93
CA ARG A 68 -2.09 -3.41 -1.71
C ARG A 68 -1.17 -4.60 -1.90
N ALA A 69 -0.92 -4.96 -3.16
CA ALA A 69 0.12 -5.92 -3.50
C ALA A 69 1.34 -5.16 -4.01
N ALA A 70 2.43 -5.20 -3.22
CA ALA A 70 3.70 -4.56 -3.58
C ALA A 70 4.44 -5.32 -4.70
N ALA A 71 4.14 -6.61 -4.87
CA ALA A 71 4.64 -7.43 -5.96
C ALA A 71 3.77 -7.30 -7.23
N ARG A 72 4.36 -7.63 -8.39
CA ARG A 72 3.67 -7.67 -9.68
C ARG A 72 2.67 -8.83 -9.67
N LEU A 73 1.42 -8.55 -10.06
CA LEU A 73 0.44 -9.61 -10.25
C LEU A 73 0.84 -10.51 -11.42
N THR A 74 0.83 -11.80 -11.13
CA THR A 74 0.68 -12.90 -12.08
C THR A 74 -0.76 -13.43 -12.01
N ASP A 75 -1.14 -14.30 -12.95
CA ASP A 75 -2.45 -14.96 -12.92
C ASP A 75 -2.70 -15.72 -11.61
N ALA A 76 -1.67 -16.11 -10.84
CA ALA A 76 -1.85 -16.77 -9.56
C ALA A 76 -2.59 -15.91 -8.51
N HIS A 77 -2.62 -14.58 -8.67
CA HIS A 77 -3.16 -13.64 -7.69
C HIS A 77 -4.68 -13.44 -7.75
N ILE A 78 -5.41 -14.21 -8.56
CA ILE A 78 -6.88 -14.19 -8.62
C ILE A 78 -7.52 -14.32 -7.23
N ARG A 79 -6.84 -15.02 -6.31
CA ARG A 79 -7.31 -15.21 -4.92
C ARG A 79 -7.45 -13.89 -4.17
N LEU A 80 -6.62 -12.88 -4.47
CA LEU A 80 -6.74 -11.55 -3.86
C LEU A 80 -8.09 -10.89 -4.18
N TYR A 81 -8.66 -11.16 -5.36
CA TYR A 81 -10.00 -10.65 -5.69
C TYR A 81 -11.08 -11.23 -4.79
N ALA A 82 -10.96 -12.51 -4.39
CA ALA A 82 -11.88 -13.14 -3.45
C ALA A 82 -11.78 -12.54 -2.04
N SER A 83 -10.59 -12.06 -1.68
CA SER A 83 -10.33 -11.32 -0.43
C SER A 83 -10.75 -9.84 -0.48
N MET A 84 -11.27 -9.33 -1.59
CA MET A 84 -11.86 -7.98 -1.62
C MET A 84 -13.31 -8.04 -1.12
N LEU A 85 -13.77 -7.00 -0.42
CA LEU A 85 -15.21 -6.85 -0.16
C LEU A 85 -16.02 -6.78 -1.46
N ILE A 86 -17.18 -7.43 -1.46
CA ILE A 86 -18.05 -7.63 -2.65
C ILE A 86 -18.43 -6.30 -3.30
N ASP A 87 -18.68 -5.26 -2.51
CA ASP A 87 -19.02 -3.94 -3.01
C ASP A 87 -18.06 -2.90 -2.45
N GLY A 88 -17.25 -2.32 -3.34
CA GLY A 88 -16.35 -1.22 -3.00
C GLY A 88 -14.95 -1.64 -2.56
N GLY A 89 -14.66 -2.94 -2.47
CA GLY A 89 -13.29 -3.42 -2.26
C GLY A 89 -12.34 -2.92 -3.35
N ARG A 90 -11.12 -2.52 -2.97
CA ARG A 90 -10.11 -1.98 -3.87
C ARG A 90 -8.80 -2.76 -3.77
N LEU A 91 -8.13 -2.99 -4.89
CA LEU A 91 -6.80 -3.58 -4.97
C LEU A 91 -5.90 -2.65 -5.77
N VAL A 92 -4.78 -2.23 -5.17
CA VAL A 92 -3.72 -1.47 -5.86
C VAL A 92 -2.52 -2.37 -6.05
N THR A 93 -2.02 -2.47 -7.28
CA THR A 93 -0.95 -3.41 -7.64
C THR A 93 -0.36 -3.10 -9.01
N PHE A 94 0.68 -3.85 -9.40
CA PHE A 94 1.32 -3.72 -10.71
C PHE A 94 0.86 -4.82 -11.66
N ARG A 95 0.50 -4.43 -12.89
CA ARG A 95 0.29 -5.34 -14.03
C ARG A 95 1.30 -4.96 -15.10
N GLY A 96 2.31 -5.80 -15.31
CA GLY A 96 3.46 -5.38 -16.10
C GLY A 96 4.18 -4.21 -15.42
N SER A 97 4.52 -3.16 -16.16
CA SER A 97 5.13 -1.93 -15.62
C SER A 97 4.09 -0.93 -15.09
N SER A 98 2.81 -1.14 -15.38
CA SER A 98 1.75 -0.19 -15.01
C SER A 98 1.23 -0.43 -13.59
N LEU A 99 1.07 0.65 -12.83
CA LEU A 99 0.32 0.63 -11.58
C LEU A 99 -1.17 0.69 -11.90
N ILE A 100 -1.94 -0.25 -11.38
CA ILE A 100 -3.38 -0.35 -11.62
C ILE A 100 -4.17 -0.34 -10.31
N LEU A 101 -5.40 0.14 -10.40
CA LEU A 101 -6.45 0.01 -9.41
C LEU A 101 -7.51 -0.95 -9.95
N VAL A 102 -7.80 -2.01 -9.19
CA VAL A 102 -8.94 -2.89 -9.43
C VAL A 102 -9.98 -2.61 -8.34
N GLN A 103 -11.22 -2.36 -8.74
CA GLN A 103 -12.34 -2.16 -7.84
C GLN A 103 -13.40 -3.24 -8.07
N ARG A 104 -13.87 -3.86 -7.00
CA ARG A 104 -14.99 -4.82 -7.05
C ARG A 104 -16.32 -4.05 -7.01
N ILE A 105 -17.17 -4.30 -8.01
CA ILE A 105 -18.45 -3.61 -8.26
C ILE A 105 -19.64 -4.59 -8.22
N GLY A 106 -19.48 -5.68 -7.48
CA GLY A 106 -20.42 -6.78 -7.37
C GLY A 106 -19.71 -8.12 -7.20
N GLU A 107 -20.47 -9.18 -6.99
CA GLU A 107 -19.95 -10.50 -6.61
C GLU A 107 -18.85 -11.00 -7.55
N ASP A 108 -19.08 -10.97 -8.86
CA ASP A 108 -18.09 -11.42 -9.86
C ASP A 108 -17.69 -10.29 -10.84
N ARG A 109 -17.89 -9.03 -10.45
CA ARG A 109 -17.66 -7.88 -11.34
C ARG A 109 -16.56 -6.98 -10.83
N PHE A 110 -15.63 -6.65 -11.73
CA PHE A 110 -14.46 -5.83 -11.42
C PHE A 110 -14.27 -4.76 -12.49
N CYS A 111 -13.87 -3.57 -12.04
CA CYS A 111 -13.42 -2.48 -12.88
C CYS A 111 -11.92 -2.28 -12.66
N THR A 112 -11.16 -2.14 -13.74
CA THR A 112 -9.71 -1.93 -13.68
C THR A 112 -9.37 -0.60 -14.35
N ARG A 113 -8.57 0.22 -13.67
CA ARG A 113 -8.06 1.51 -14.17
C ARG A 113 -6.56 1.60 -13.96
N ALA A 114 -5.83 2.11 -14.95
CA ALA A 114 -4.43 2.48 -14.76
C ALA A 114 -4.34 3.74 -13.88
N LEU A 115 -3.50 3.67 -12.84
CA LEU A 115 -3.17 4.81 -11.97
C LEU A 115 -1.94 5.56 -12.49
N LEU A 116 -1.00 4.82 -13.05
CA LEU A 116 0.16 5.36 -13.75
C LEU A 116 0.25 4.59 -15.07
N GLU A 117 -0.03 5.28 -16.17
CA GLU A 117 0.20 4.73 -17.50
C GLU A 117 1.69 4.87 -17.83
N ASP A 118 2.33 3.76 -18.22
CA ASP A 118 3.42 3.88 -19.18
C ASP A 118 2.77 4.41 -20.46
N VAL A 119 3.28 5.52 -20.98
CA VAL A 119 2.83 6.12 -22.24
C VAL A 119 3.09 5.11 -23.36
N SER A 120 2.19 4.14 -23.59
CA SER A 120 2.01 3.33 -24.82
C SER A 120 1.44 1.91 -24.58
N LEU A 121 0.31 1.71 -23.89
CA LEU A 121 -0.50 0.50 -24.13
C LEU A 121 -2.02 0.78 -24.00
N PRO A 122 -2.84 0.37 -24.97
CA PRO A 122 -4.28 0.60 -24.91
C PRO A 122 -4.93 -0.28 -23.83
N LEU A 123 -5.67 0.36 -22.92
CA LEU A 123 -6.52 -0.27 -21.92
C LEU A 123 -7.54 -1.21 -22.59
N ARG A 124 -7.52 -2.50 -22.24
CA ARG A 124 -8.63 -3.43 -22.55
C ARG A 124 -9.52 -3.61 -21.32
N CYS A 125 -10.75 -3.10 -21.41
CA CYS A 125 -11.85 -3.53 -20.57
C CYS A 125 -12.27 -4.95 -21.00
N GLY A 126 -11.72 -5.97 -20.34
CA GLY A 126 -12.14 -7.35 -20.52
C GLY A 126 -12.02 -8.10 -19.20
N ALA A 127 -13.15 -8.48 -18.62
CA ALA A 127 -13.16 -9.43 -17.51
C ALA A 127 -12.65 -10.79 -18.02
N PRO A 128 -11.76 -11.49 -17.30
CA PRO A 128 -11.40 -12.86 -17.64
C PRO A 128 -12.55 -13.78 -17.18
N THR A 129 -13.57 -13.93 -18.00
CA THR A 129 -14.72 -14.83 -17.75
C THR A 129 -14.29 -16.29 -17.57
N ASP A 130 -13.20 -16.73 -18.19
CA ASP A 130 -12.73 -18.13 -18.11
C ASP A 130 -12.03 -18.47 -16.79
N VAL A 131 -11.43 -17.49 -16.14
CA VAL A 131 -10.65 -17.70 -14.91
C VAL A 131 -11.56 -18.00 -13.71
N TRP A 132 -12.76 -17.40 -13.68
CA TRP A 132 -13.72 -17.57 -12.59
C TRP A 132 -14.45 -18.92 -12.63
N ALA A 133 -14.71 -19.45 -13.82
CA ALA A 133 -15.26 -20.81 -13.99
C ALA A 133 -14.31 -21.87 -13.39
N MET A 134 -12.99 -21.67 -13.52
CA MET A 134 -11.98 -22.53 -12.90
C MET A 134 -11.97 -22.43 -11.37
N TYR A 135 -12.14 -21.22 -10.80
CA TYR A 135 -12.12 -21.01 -9.35
C TYR A 135 -13.33 -21.64 -8.64
N ARG A 136 -14.54 -21.49 -9.20
CA ARG A 136 -15.77 -22.10 -8.64
C ARG A 136 -15.66 -23.62 -8.51
N LYS A 137 -14.95 -24.27 -9.44
CA LYS A 137 -14.76 -25.73 -9.44
C LYS A 137 -13.86 -26.20 -8.27
N ARG A 138 -12.98 -25.34 -7.74
CA ARG A 138 -12.05 -25.65 -6.64
C ARG A 138 -12.58 -25.36 -5.23
N GLN A 139 -13.55 -24.47 -5.05
CA GLN A 139 -14.02 -24.07 -3.71
C GLN A 139 -15.01 -25.03 -3.03
N LYS A 140 -15.55 -26.05 -3.71
CA LYS A 140 -16.53 -26.98 -3.13
C LYS A 140 -16.02 -27.86 -1.96
N LYS A 141 -14.80 -27.67 -1.44
CA LYS A 141 -14.18 -28.60 -0.48
C LYS A 141 -13.63 -28.00 0.82
N ALA A 142 -13.89 -26.74 1.15
CA ALA A 142 -13.48 -26.20 2.45
C ALA A 142 -14.43 -25.08 2.92
N ILE A 143 -15.49 -25.47 3.64
CA ILE A 143 -16.21 -24.55 4.52
C ILE A 143 -15.72 -24.89 5.93
N VAL A 144 -14.83 -24.07 6.47
CA VAL A 144 -14.49 -24.07 7.89
C VAL A 144 -15.40 -23.05 8.55
N ASP A 145 -16.01 -23.47 9.66
CA ASP A 145 -16.86 -22.62 10.50
C ASP A 145 -16.05 -21.42 11.01
N LEU A 146 -16.50 -20.22 10.64
CA LEU A 146 -15.93 -18.94 11.05
C LEU A 146 -16.98 -18.23 11.89
N SER A 147 -16.96 -18.48 13.20
CA SER A 147 -17.72 -17.68 14.15
C SER A 147 -17.34 -16.18 14.00
N PRO A 148 -18.31 -15.26 14.16
CA PRO A 148 -18.10 -13.85 13.85
C PRO A 148 -17.15 -13.19 14.86
N PHE A 149 -16.09 -12.55 14.37
CA PHE A 149 -15.24 -11.66 15.18
C PHE A 149 -16.04 -10.41 15.60
N PRO A 150 -15.93 -9.97 16.86
CA PRO A 150 -16.79 -8.92 17.42
C PRO A 150 -16.19 -7.54 17.14
N PHE A 151 -16.32 -7.04 15.92
CA PHE A 151 -16.12 -5.61 15.67
C PHE A 151 -17.44 -5.02 15.18
N ALA A 152 -18.10 -4.29 16.08
CA ALA A 152 -19.24 -3.45 15.75
C ALA A 152 -18.84 -2.50 14.61
N ARG A 153 -19.67 -2.42 13.58
CA ARG A 153 -19.49 -1.54 12.43
C ARG A 153 -19.50 -0.07 12.90
N ALA A 154 -18.35 0.51 13.21
CA ALA A 154 -18.23 1.95 13.36
C ALA A 154 -18.32 2.60 11.97
N ALA A 155 -19.17 3.62 11.85
CA ALA A 155 -19.36 4.40 10.63
C ALA A 155 -18.04 5.05 10.16
N HIS A 156 -17.93 5.27 8.86
CA HIS A 156 -16.76 5.77 8.12
C HIS A 156 -15.89 6.82 8.84
N PRO A 157 -14.54 6.79 8.67
CA PRO A 157 -13.68 7.85 9.18
C PRO A 157 -14.07 9.19 8.54
N VAL A 158 -14.32 10.19 9.40
CA VAL A 158 -14.55 11.57 8.99
C VAL A 158 -13.17 12.21 8.85
N PHE A 159 -12.71 12.40 7.61
CA PHE A 159 -11.54 13.26 7.37
C PHE A 159 -11.98 14.70 7.57
N GLU A 160 -11.24 15.45 8.40
CA GLU A 160 -11.45 16.90 8.49
C GLU A 160 -11.20 17.53 7.12
N LEU A 161 -12.12 18.41 6.70
CA LEU A 161 -12.06 19.09 5.41
C LEU A 161 -10.82 20.00 5.37
N PHE A 162 -10.07 19.95 4.27
CA PHE A 162 -8.92 20.83 4.05
C PHE A 162 -9.36 22.30 4.12
N ASN A 163 -8.77 23.08 5.03
CA ASN A 163 -9.10 24.49 5.20
C ASN A 163 -8.38 25.33 4.13
N GLU A 164 -9.09 25.68 3.05
CA GLU A 164 -8.56 26.57 2.01
C GLU A 164 -8.26 28.00 2.52
N GLU A 165 -8.79 28.38 3.69
CA GLU A 165 -8.62 29.71 4.30
C GLU A 165 -7.39 29.77 5.24
N TYR A 166 -6.63 28.68 5.39
CA TYR A 166 -5.44 28.69 6.26
C TYR A 166 -4.39 29.70 5.74
N PRO A 167 -3.86 30.60 6.61
CA PRO A 167 -2.86 31.57 6.21
C PRO A 167 -1.61 30.90 5.60
N GLY A 168 -1.21 31.34 4.40
CA GLY A 168 -0.09 30.75 3.67
C GLY A 168 -0.47 29.63 2.70
N VAL A 169 -1.74 29.17 2.68
CA VAL A 169 -2.20 28.27 1.62
C VAL A 169 -2.40 29.04 0.31
N GLN A 170 -1.74 28.58 -0.75
CA GLN A 170 -1.85 29.08 -2.11
C GLN A 170 -2.32 27.95 -3.04
N LYS A 171 -3.45 28.15 -3.72
CA LYS A 171 -3.94 27.23 -4.74
C LYS A 171 -3.15 27.39 -6.04
N LEU A 172 -2.50 26.32 -6.51
CA LEU A 172 -1.72 26.30 -7.75
C LEU A 172 -2.50 25.73 -8.93
N SER A 173 -3.37 24.74 -8.70
CA SER A 173 -4.21 24.14 -9.73
C SER A 173 -5.54 23.70 -9.13
N SER A 174 -6.62 23.76 -9.90
CA SER A 174 -7.95 23.28 -9.53
C SER A 174 -8.23 21.86 -10.03
N SER A 175 -7.50 21.39 -11.05
CA SER A 175 -7.67 20.04 -11.62
C SER A 175 -6.35 19.53 -12.21
N PRO A 176 -5.60 18.67 -11.51
CA PRO A 176 -5.86 18.19 -10.15
C PRO A 176 -5.73 19.33 -9.12
N PRO A 177 -6.46 19.26 -7.99
CA PRO A 177 -6.31 20.25 -6.93
C PRO A 177 -4.90 20.17 -6.33
N ILE A 178 -4.10 21.22 -6.51
CA ILE A 178 -2.75 21.35 -5.97
C ILE A 178 -2.71 22.62 -5.14
N TYR A 179 -2.29 22.48 -3.87
CA TYR A 179 -2.11 23.59 -2.94
C TYR A 179 -0.65 23.59 -2.47
N LEU A 180 -0.07 24.78 -2.38
CA LEU A 180 1.21 25.06 -1.76
C LEU A 180 0.95 25.70 -0.41
N VAL A 181 1.55 25.18 0.66
CA VAL A 181 1.42 25.77 2.00
C VAL A 181 2.74 26.44 2.34
N HIS A 182 2.74 27.77 2.31
CA HIS A 182 3.84 28.58 2.83
C HIS A 182 3.89 28.45 4.35
N ASP A 183 5.09 28.48 4.91
CA ASP A 183 5.34 28.47 6.36
C ASP A 183 4.67 27.30 7.10
N PHE A 184 4.56 26.13 6.45
CA PHE A 184 3.98 24.92 7.03
C PHE A 184 4.65 24.52 8.36
N LEU A 185 5.96 24.78 8.46
CA LEU A 185 6.74 24.66 9.69
C LEU A 185 7.61 25.89 9.83
N THR A 186 7.72 26.41 11.05
CA THR A 186 8.74 27.42 11.35
C THR A 186 10.14 26.80 11.27
N PRO A 187 11.21 27.61 11.12
CA PRO A 187 12.58 27.10 11.16
C PRO A 187 12.88 26.26 12.40
N GLU A 188 12.38 26.67 13.56
CA GLU A 188 12.56 25.97 14.83
C GLU A 188 11.83 24.61 14.84
N GLN A 189 10.63 24.55 14.25
CA GLN A 189 9.89 23.30 14.10
C GLN A 189 10.57 22.36 13.10
N CYS A 190 11.16 22.89 12.04
CA CYS A 190 11.98 22.13 11.11
C CYS A 190 13.19 21.51 11.83
N ASP A 191 13.89 22.29 12.66
CA ASP A 191 15.03 21.82 13.45
C ASP A 191 14.62 20.76 14.50
N ALA A 192 13.46 20.95 15.14
CA ALA A 192 12.88 19.96 16.05
C ALA A 192 12.55 18.64 15.32
N PHE A 193 12.02 18.73 14.10
CA PHE A 193 11.72 17.56 13.28
C PHE A 193 12.99 16.84 12.81
N ILE A 194 13.98 17.59 12.34
CA ILE A 194 15.29 17.05 11.91
C ILE A 194 16.00 16.37 13.08
N SER A 195 16.02 17.01 14.26
CA SER A 195 16.66 16.44 15.45
C SER A 195 15.98 15.17 15.95
N THR A 196 14.65 15.09 15.84
CA THR A 196 13.86 13.88 16.16
C THR A 196 14.11 12.76 15.14
N ALA A 197 14.26 13.09 13.86
CA ALA A 197 14.48 12.12 12.78
C ALA A 197 15.94 11.62 12.69
N ARG A 198 16.91 12.45 13.09
CA ARG A 198 18.37 12.18 12.98
C ARG A 198 18.82 10.83 13.56
N PRO A 199 18.36 10.39 14.75
CA PRO A 199 18.73 9.11 15.32
C PRO A 199 18.20 7.92 14.50
N SER A 200 17.11 8.11 13.76
CA SER A 200 16.41 7.08 12.99
C SER A 200 16.87 7.03 11.51
N LEU A 201 17.71 7.97 11.09
CA LEU A 201 18.29 8.02 9.76
C LEU A 201 19.41 6.98 9.63
N VAL A 202 19.04 5.73 9.35
CA VAL A 202 19.98 4.73 8.87
C VAL A 202 20.49 5.20 7.51
N ARG A 203 21.76 5.64 7.46
CA ARG A 203 22.45 6.00 6.23
C ARG A 203 22.28 4.83 5.27
N SER A 204 21.59 5.03 4.14
CA SER A 204 21.49 3.99 3.11
C SER A 204 22.91 3.54 2.79
N GLN A 205 23.21 2.26 3.00
CA GLN A 205 24.49 1.70 2.60
C GLN A 205 24.55 1.73 1.08
N THR A 206 25.04 2.83 0.52
CA THR A 206 25.66 2.79 -0.80
C THR A 206 26.93 1.98 -0.63
N SER A 207 26.92 0.75 -1.11
CA SER A 207 28.08 -0.15 -1.13
C SER A 207 29.20 0.47 -1.95
N SER A 208 30.00 1.33 -1.31
CA SER A 208 31.27 1.81 -1.83
C SER A 208 32.38 0.96 -1.23
N THR A 209 32.55 -0.26 -1.75
CA THR A 209 33.85 -0.95 -1.68
C THR A 209 33.92 -2.03 -2.76
N SER A 210 34.84 -1.78 -3.69
CA SER A 210 35.56 -2.68 -4.59
C SER A 210 35.31 -4.20 -4.49
N ASN A 211 35.17 -4.80 -5.68
CA ASN A 211 35.15 -6.23 -6.02
C ASN A 211 33.78 -6.92 -6.00
N ILE A 212 33.00 -6.72 -7.08
CA ILE A 212 32.46 -7.81 -7.91
C ILE A 212 32.22 -7.22 -9.31
N LYS A 213 32.91 -7.78 -10.30
CA LYS A 213 32.80 -7.42 -11.72
C LYS A 213 31.50 -8.00 -12.31
N ASN A 214 30.82 -7.14 -13.07
CA ASN A 214 30.01 -7.41 -14.26
C ASN A 214 28.64 -8.11 -14.10
N ASN A 215 27.57 -7.31 -13.97
CA ASN A 215 26.75 -6.97 -15.14
C ASN A 215 25.79 -5.80 -14.86
N VAL A 216 26.07 -4.69 -15.54
CA VAL A 216 25.27 -3.46 -15.66
C VAL A 216 23.95 -3.80 -16.39
N THR A 217 22.79 -3.20 -16.15
CA THR A 217 22.27 -1.92 -16.72
C THR A 217 20.78 -1.83 -16.26
N ARG A 218 20.11 -0.72 -15.90
CA ARG A 218 20.34 0.73 -15.90
C ARG A 218 19.23 1.35 -15.01
N SER A 219 19.55 1.88 -13.83
CA SER A 219 18.62 2.77 -13.10
C SER A 219 18.88 4.20 -13.56
N ARG A 220 17.87 4.84 -14.15
CA ARG A 220 17.88 6.26 -14.52
C ARG A 220 17.46 7.08 -13.29
N THR A 221 18.37 7.83 -12.71
CA THR A 221 18.05 9.04 -11.93
C THR A 221 18.35 10.23 -12.83
N SER A 222 17.31 11.01 -13.15
CA SER A 222 17.43 12.28 -13.87
C SER A 222 17.78 13.38 -12.87
N SER A 223 19.02 13.87 -12.90
CA SER A 223 19.41 15.14 -12.28
C SER A 223 19.54 16.19 -13.38
N GLY A 224 18.53 17.08 -13.49
CA GLY A 224 18.61 18.28 -14.31
C GLY A 224 19.26 19.41 -13.51
N MET A 225 20.47 19.81 -13.92
CA MET A 225 21.10 21.07 -13.54
C MET A 225 20.39 22.22 -14.25
N TRP A 226 19.97 23.25 -13.51
CA TRP A 226 19.64 24.55 -14.09
C TRP A 226 20.92 25.39 -14.22
N PRO A 227 21.18 26.04 -15.36
CA PRO A 227 22.25 27.03 -15.44
C PRO A 227 21.84 28.34 -14.75
N PRO A 228 22.79 29.07 -14.15
CA PRO A 228 22.52 30.40 -13.59
C PRO A 228 22.30 31.41 -14.74
N GLY A 229 21.24 32.21 -14.61
CA GLY A 229 21.05 33.47 -15.33
C GLY A 229 21.45 34.64 -14.45
#